data_AF-A0A7J9KAH7-F1
#
_entry.id   AF-A0A7J9KAH7-F1
#
_cell.length_a   1.000
_cell.length_b   1.000
_cell.length_c   1.000
_cell.angle_alpha   90.00
_cell.angle_beta   90.00
_cell.angle_gamma   90.00
#
_symmetry.space_group_name_H-M   'P 1'
#
loop_
_entity.id
_entity.type
_entity.pdbx_description
1 polymer ?
#
loop_
_entity_poly.entity_id
_entity_poly.type
_entity_poly.pdbx_seq_one_letter_code
_entity_poly.pdbx_strand_id
1 'polypeptide(L)'
;MAIRLNEADADSRPSKLSPLGSVMTNGAAVVGLTGGAVCVFSAIWALYGRMDGEFGNITDRWQFLVSYLGSERLAYAFIWDICLYTIFQPWLIGENLQNVEKSKVGVVSYLRFIPVVGLVAYLLFLNLEEDQ
;
A
#
# COMPACT_ATOMS: atom_id res chain seq x y z
N MET A 1 -32.91 2.76 27.59
CA MET A 1 -33.01 3.54 26.34
C MET A 1 -32.40 2.67 25.24
N ALA A 2 -33.23 2.02 24.43
CA ALA A 2 -32.75 1.10 23.40
C ALA A 2 -32.39 1.90 22.14
N ILE A 3 -31.12 1.92 21.76
CA ILE A 3 -30.72 2.30 20.40
C ILE A 3 -31.35 1.26 19.47
N ARG A 4 -32.29 1.71 18.64
CA ARG A 4 -32.77 0.94 17.50
C ARG A 4 -31.60 0.90 16.51
N LEU A 5 -30.89 -0.22 16.45
CA LEU A 5 -30.05 -0.51 15.30
C LEU A 5 -31.01 -0.68 14.13
N ASN A 6 -31.17 0.40 13.35
CA ASN A 6 -31.80 0.31 12.05
C ASN A 6 -30.98 -0.71 11.26
N GLU A 7 -31.63 -1.76 10.78
CA GLU A 7 -31.05 -2.80 9.92
C GLU A 7 -30.13 -2.10 8.93
N ALA A 8 -28.85 -2.50 8.91
CA ALA A 8 -27.85 -1.89 8.03
C ALA A 8 -28.38 -2.02 6.61
N ASP A 9 -28.81 -0.88 6.06
CA ASP A 9 -29.36 -0.80 4.73
C ASP A 9 -28.31 -1.36 3.78
N ALA A 10 -28.58 -2.53 3.21
CA ALA A 10 -27.72 -3.20 2.24
C ALA A 10 -27.57 -2.36 0.95
N ASP A 11 -28.26 -1.22 0.88
CA ASP A 11 -28.20 -0.19 -0.15
C ASP A 11 -27.54 1.11 0.36
N SER A 12 -26.55 0.98 1.27
CA SER A 12 -25.71 2.09 1.72
C SER A 12 -24.94 2.68 0.53
N ARG A 13 -25.55 3.63 -0.17
CA ARG A 13 -24.91 4.46 -1.19
C ARG A 13 -23.64 5.10 -0.59
N PRO A 14 -22.55 5.20 -1.36
CA PRO A 14 -21.31 5.77 -0.87
C PRO A 14 -21.60 7.13 -0.23
N SER A 15 -21.25 7.28 1.05
CA SER A 15 -21.49 8.54 1.75
C SER A 15 -20.74 9.64 1.01
N LYS A 16 -21.45 10.71 0.61
CA LYS A 16 -20.85 11.91 0.00
C LYS A 16 -19.52 12.25 0.67
N LEU A 17 -18.44 12.22 -0.10
CA LEU A 17 -17.10 12.52 0.40
C LEU A 17 -17.11 13.91 1.02
N SER A 18 -16.67 14.00 2.28
CA SER A 18 -16.42 15.28 2.93
C SER A 18 -15.41 16.09 2.09
N PRO A 19 -15.48 17.43 2.07
CA PRO A 19 -14.53 18.27 1.32
C PRO A 19 -13.06 17.94 1.62
N LEU A 20 -12.75 17.54 2.86
CA LEU A 20 -11.41 17.07 3.24
C LEU A 20 -11.05 15.71 2.62
N GLY A 21 -12.03 14.80 2.54
CA GLY A 21 -11.88 13.50 1.88
C GLY A 21 -11.59 13.67 0.40
N SER A 22 -12.31 14.55 -0.29
CA SER A 22 -12.08 14.86 -1.71
C SER A 22 -10.68 15.42 -1.98
N VAL A 23 -10.16 16.32 -1.14
CA VAL A 23 -8.80 16.84 -1.28
C VAL A 23 -7.75 15.74 -1.06
N MET A 24 -7.97 14.86 -0.09
CA MET A 24 -7.04 13.75 0.20
C MET A 24 -7.05 12.66 -0.88
N THR A 25 -8.19 12.40 -1.51
CA THR A 25 -8.32 11.34 -2.52
C THR A 25 -7.94 11.81 -3.93
N ASN A 26 -8.08 13.10 -4.26
CA ASN A 26 -7.66 13.67 -5.56
C ASN A 26 -6.16 13.48 -5.85
N GLY A 27 -5.31 13.40 -4.82
CA GLY A 27 -3.86 13.16 -4.96
C GLY A 27 -3.45 11.69 -4.93
N ALA A 28 -4.38 10.76 -4.66
CA ALA A 28 -4.09 9.36 -4.38
C ALA A 28 -3.29 8.68 -5.49
N ALA A 29 -3.71 8.84 -6.76
CA ALA A 29 -3.04 8.23 -7.90
C ALA A 29 -1.62 8.76 -8.13
N VAL A 30 -1.39 10.07 -7.89
CA VAL A 30 -0.06 10.69 -8.02
C VAL A 30 0.88 10.17 -6.93
N VAL A 31 0.38 10.04 -5.71
CA VAL A 31 1.14 9.48 -4.58
C VAL A 31 1.45 7.99 -4.82
N GLY A 32 0.47 7.23 -5.30
CA GLY A 32 0.65 5.81 -5.67
C GLY A 32 1.69 5.62 -6.77
N LEU A 33 1.62 6.41 -7.84
CA LEU A 33 2.58 6.35 -8.95
C LEU A 33 3.98 6.75 -8.52
N THR A 34 4.12 7.86 -7.79
CA THR A 34 5.43 8.37 -7.34
C THR A 34 6.06 7.41 -6.33
N GLY A 35 5.28 6.94 -5.35
CA GLY A 35 5.74 5.95 -4.37
C GLY A 35 6.14 4.62 -5.02
N GLY A 36 5.33 4.13 -5.97
CA GLY A 36 5.65 2.94 -6.76
C GLY A 36 6.93 3.09 -7.57
N ALA A 37 7.10 4.23 -8.28
CA ALA A 37 8.30 4.51 -9.05
C ALA A 37 9.55 4.57 -8.16
N VAL A 38 9.50 5.29 -7.04
CA VAL A 38 10.61 5.38 -6.07
C VAL A 38 10.97 4.00 -5.52
N CYS A 39 9.98 3.15 -5.23
CA CYS A 39 10.21 1.78 -4.77
C CYS A 39 10.96 0.95 -5.83
N VAL A 40 10.53 1.00 -7.09
CA VAL A 40 11.18 0.30 -8.20
C VAL A 40 12.61 0.81 -8.42
N PHE A 41 12.80 2.13 -8.46
CA PHE A 41 14.14 2.71 -8.59
C PHE A 41 15.05 2.33 -7.43
N SER A 42 14.54 2.29 -6.20
CA SER A 42 15.30 1.86 -5.03
C SER A 42 15.69 0.38 -5.12
N ALA A 43 14.80 -0.49 -5.59
CA ALA A 43 15.10 -1.91 -5.79
C ALA A 43 16.16 -2.12 -6.89
N ILE A 44 16.02 -1.43 -8.03
CA ILE A 44 17.01 -1.47 -9.11
C ILE A 44 18.36 -0.96 -8.60
N TRP A 45 18.38 0.14 -7.86
CA TRP A 45 19.61 0.69 -7.29
C TRP A 45 20.22 -0.23 -6.22
N ALA A 46 19.41 -0.90 -5.40
CA ALA A 46 19.92 -1.88 -4.42
C ALA A 46 20.61 -3.09 -5.09
N LEU A 47 20.13 -3.50 -6.27
CA LEU A 47 20.70 -4.62 -7.03
C LEU A 47 21.89 -4.21 -7.92
N TYR A 48 21.75 -3.10 -8.64
CA TYR A 48 22.69 -2.67 -9.70
C TYR A 48 23.45 -1.39 -9.38
N GLY A 49 22.98 -0.60 -8.42
CA GLY A 49 23.66 0.59 -7.94
C GLY A 49 24.99 0.16 -7.35
N ARG A 50 26.05 0.40 -8.11
CA ARG A 50 27.45 0.20 -7.71
C ARG A 50 27.94 -1.25 -7.77
N MET A 51 27.65 -1.97 -8.87
CA MET A 51 28.30 -3.27 -9.15
C MET A 51 29.80 -3.16 -9.47
N ASP A 52 30.28 -1.97 -9.88
CA ASP A 52 31.65 -1.77 -10.39
C ASP A 52 32.73 -1.47 -9.33
N GLY A 53 32.42 -1.44 -8.02
CA GLY A 53 33.42 -1.06 -7.02
C GLY A 53 33.25 -1.76 -5.69
N GLU A 54 34.28 -2.53 -5.29
CA GLU A 54 34.72 -3.00 -3.94
C GLU A 54 33.70 -3.37 -2.83
N PHE A 55 32.39 -3.26 -3.05
CA PHE A 55 31.35 -3.39 -2.03
C PHE A 55 30.82 -4.83 -1.86
N GLY A 56 31.64 -5.82 -2.20
CA GLY A 56 31.30 -7.24 -2.06
C GLY A 56 30.26 -7.74 -3.07
N ASN A 57 30.09 -9.06 -3.11
CA ASN A 57 29.10 -9.73 -3.95
C ASN A 57 27.68 -9.52 -3.37
N ILE A 58 26.63 -9.89 -4.12
CA ILE A 58 25.23 -9.84 -3.65
C ILE A 58 25.03 -10.59 -2.31
N THR A 59 25.83 -11.63 -2.07
CA THR A 59 25.87 -12.39 -0.83
C THR A 59 26.37 -11.57 0.36
N ASP A 60 27.41 -10.76 0.18
CA ASP A 60 27.95 -9.89 1.22
C ASP A 60 26.95 -8.78 1.59
N ARG A 61 26.25 -8.24 0.57
CA ARG A 61 25.16 -7.28 0.76
C ARG A 61 23.99 -7.88 1.55
N TRP A 62 23.63 -9.13 1.27
CA TRP A 62 22.57 -9.84 1.99
C TRP A 62 22.95 -10.11 3.46
N GLN A 63 24.19 -10.56 3.70
CA GLN A 63 24.72 -10.76 5.05
C GLN A 63 24.72 -9.45 5.85
N PHE A 64 25.16 -8.35 5.24
CA PHE A 64 25.12 -7.03 5.85
C PHE A 64 23.68 -6.60 6.19
N LEU A 65 22.73 -6.80 5.26
CA LEU A 65 21.32 -6.47 5.49
C LEU A 65 20.76 -7.23 6.70
N VAL A 66 20.99 -8.54 6.80
CA VAL A 66 20.51 -9.36 7.93
C VAL A 66 21.14 -8.91 9.24
N SER A 67 22.45 -8.62 9.23
CA SER A 67 23.15 -8.11 10.41
C SER A 67 22.63 -6.73 10.84
N TYR A 68 22.36 -5.84 9.88
CA TYR A 68 21.78 -4.52 10.11
C TYR A 68 20.37 -4.60 10.70
N LEU A 69 19.51 -5.48 10.15
CA LEU A 69 18.15 -5.70 10.63
C LEU A 69 18.09 -6.21 12.08
N GLY A 70 19.08 -6.99 12.51
CA GLY A 70 19.17 -7.50 13.88
C GLY A 70 19.85 -6.56 14.87
N SER A 71 20.75 -5.69 14.39
CA SER A 71 21.54 -4.80 15.26
C SER A 71 20.87 -3.45 15.51
N GLU A 72 20.19 -2.92 14.50
CA GLU A 72 19.57 -1.60 14.56
C GLU A 72 18.08 -1.69 14.92
N ARG A 73 17.71 -1.01 16.01
CA ARG A 73 16.31 -0.97 16.49
C ARG A 73 15.36 -0.37 15.45
N LEU A 74 15.85 0.58 14.66
CA LEU A 74 15.09 1.23 13.59
C LEU A 74 14.75 0.25 12.47
N ALA A 75 15.73 -0.55 12.03
CA ALA A 75 15.52 -1.55 10.98
C ALA A 75 14.60 -2.67 11.47
N TYR A 76 14.73 -3.07 12.73
CA TYR A 76 13.82 -4.02 13.36
C TYR A 76 12.37 -3.51 13.44
N ALA A 77 12.17 -2.24 13.77
CA ALA A 77 10.83 -1.63 13.78
C ALA A 77 10.18 -1.63 12.38
N PHE A 78 10.96 -1.39 11.33
CA PHE A 78 10.48 -1.50 9.95
C PHE A 78 10.02 -2.91 9.57
N ILE A 79 10.67 -3.97 10.06
CA ILE A 79 10.20 -5.36 9.84
C ILE A 79 8.81 -5.55 10.44
N TRP A 80 8.63 -5.10 11.68
CA TRP A 80 7.33 -5.19 12.34
C TRP A 80 6.26 -4.38 11.61
N ASP A 81 6.61 -3.20 11.12
CA ASP A 81 5.70 -2.37 10.31
C ASP A 81 5.25 -3.13 9.04
N ILE A 82 6.18 -3.77 8.31
CA ILE A 82 5.86 -4.63 7.15
C ILE A 82 4.97 -5.81 7.54
N CYS A 83 5.27 -6.49 8.64
CA CYS A 83 4.47 -7.61 9.14
C CYS A 83 3.03 -7.17 9.46
N LEU A 84 2.89 -6.03 10.15
CA LEU A 84 1.59 -5.46 10.48
C LEU A 84 0.84 -5.05 9.22
N TYR A 85 1.49 -4.34 8.28
CA TYR A 85 0.84 -3.98 7.02
C TYR A 85 0.43 -5.21 6.20
N THR A 86 1.20 -6.29 6.20
CA THR A 86 0.83 -7.52 5.50
C THR A 86 -0.49 -8.13 6.02
N ILE A 87 -0.84 -7.90 7.29
CA ILE A 87 -2.08 -8.40 7.91
C ILE A 87 -3.21 -7.37 7.79
N PHE A 88 -2.93 -6.13 8.16
CA PHE A 88 -3.95 -5.08 8.25
C PHE A 88 -4.34 -4.50 6.89
N GLN A 89 -3.39 -4.39 5.96
CA GLN A 89 -3.65 -3.77 4.67
C GLN A 89 -4.60 -4.59 3.78
N PRO A 90 -4.52 -5.93 3.69
CA PRO A 90 -5.52 -6.75 2.99
C PRO A 90 -6.91 -6.61 3.55
N TRP A 91 -7.01 -6.50 4.88
CA TRP A 91 -8.29 -6.34 5.57
C TRP A 91 -8.89 -4.97 5.26
N LEU A 92 -8.10 -3.90 5.39
CA LEU A 92 -8.54 -2.52 5.15
C LEU A 92 -8.91 -2.26 3.68
N ILE A 93 -8.08 -2.71 2.74
CA ILE A 93 -8.37 -2.64 1.29
C ILE A 93 -9.54 -3.57 0.93
N GLY A 94 -9.68 -4.70 1.65
CA GLY A 94 -10.79 -5.64 1.52
C GLY A 94 -12.15 -5.00 1.75
N GLU A 95 -12.28 -4.20 2.80
CA GLU A 95 -13.52 -3.48 3.10
C GLU A 95 -13.78 -2.31 2.15
N ASN A 96 -12.71 -1.72 1.59
CA ASN A 96 -12.80 -0.59 0.66
C ASN A 96 -12.81 -0.97 -0.82
N LEU A 97 -12.90 -2.26 -1.15
CA LEU A 97 -12.86 -2.77 -2.53
C LEU A 97 -14.06 -2.32 -3.38
N GLN A 98 -15.13 -1.83 -2.74
CA GLN A 98 -16.29 -1.22 -3.42
C GLN A 98 -15.95 0.13 -4.07
N ASN A 99 -14.93 0.85 -3.58
CA ASN A 99 -14.46 2.12 -4.13
C ASN A 99 -13.42 1.95 -5.24
N VAL A 100 -13.13 0.71 -5.64
CA VAL A 100 -12.18 0.36 -6.71
C VAL A 100 -12.96 0.09 -7.99
N GLU A 101 -12.40 0.49 -9.13
CA GLU A 101 -12.99 0.27 -10.45
C GLU A 101 -13.40 -1.21 -10.64
N LYS A 102 -14.68 -1.48 -10.97
CA LYS A 102 -15.27 -2.83 -11.07
C LYS A 102 -14.48 -3.78 -11.98
N SER A 103 -13.79 -3.24 -12.99
CA SER A 103 -12.91 -3.99 -13.89
C SER A 103 -11.61 -4.50 -13.22
N LYS A 104 -11.12 -3.81 -12.19
CA LYS A 104 -9.79 -4.01 -11.57
C LYS A 104 -9.85 -4.55 -10.14
N VAL A 105 -11.05 -4.70 -9.57
CA VAL A 105 -11.35 -5.35 -8.28
C VAL A 105 -10.59 -6.68 -8.12
N GLY A 106 -10.55 -7.53 -9.14
CA GLY A 106 -9.86 -8.82 -9.09
C GLY A 106 -8.33 -8.69 -8.92
N VAL A 107 -7.71 -7.70 -9.57
CA VAL A 107 -6.27 -7.45 -9.49
C VAL A 107 -5.91 -6.86 -8.13
N VAL A 108 -6.68 -5.88 -7.65
CA VAL A 108 -6.45 -5.25 -6.33
C VAL A 108 -6.69 -6.24 -5.20
N SER A 109 -7.67 -7.15 -5.32
CA SER A 109 -7.93 -8.22 -4.35
C SER A 109 -6.79 -9.23 -4.22
N TYR A 110 -6.03 -9.46 -5.29
CA TYR A 110 -4.84 -10.31 -5.25
C TYR A 110 -3.61 -9.55 -4.75
N LEU A 111 -3.42 -8.29 -5.20
CA LEU A 111 -2.25 -7.48 -4.84
C LEU A 111 -2.30 -6.95 -3.39
N ARG A 112 -3.47 -6.86 -2.75
CA ARG A 112 -3.62 -6.36 -1.37
C ARG A 112 -2.80 -7.11 -0.32
N PHE A 113 -2.42 -8.36 -0.59
CA PHE A 113 -1.61 -9.22 0.29
C PHE A 113 -0.12 -8.84 0.34
N ILE A 114 0.34 -8.02 -0.60
CA ILE A 114 1.70 -7.52 -0.63
C ILE A 114 1.61 -6.04 -0.25
N PRO A 115 2.12 -5.61 0.91
CA PRO A 115 1.79 -4.29 1.44
C PRO A 115 2.13 -3.14 0.47
N VAL A 116 3.38 -3.01 0.03
CA VAL A 116 3.76 -1.92 -0.88
C VAL A 116 3.05 -2.02 -2.25
N VAL A 117 2.94 -3.22 -2.81
CA VAL A 117 2.39 -3.44 -4.16
C VAL A 117 0.87 -3.29 -4.17
N GLY A 118 0.20 -3.78 -3.13
CA GLY A 118 -1.24 -3.66 -2.91
C GLY A 118 -1.68 -2.23 -2.67
N LEU A 119 -0.86 -1.43 -1.98
CA LEU A 119 -1.16 -0.03 -1.73
C LEU A 119 -1.04 0.79 -3.01
N VAL A 120 0.04 0.57 -3.79
CA VAL A 120 0.24 1.21 -5.09
C VAL A 120 -0.91 0.84 -6.04
N ALA A 121 -1.28 -0.43 -6.13
CA ALA A 121 -2.39 -0.85 -6.99
C ALA A 121 -3.73 -0.27 -6.53
N TYR A 122 -4.01 -0.25 -5.23
CA TYR A 122 -5.23 0.35 -4.70
C TYR A 122 -5.32 1.85 -5.02
N LEU A 123 -4.23 2.60 -4.82
CA LEU A 123 -4.18 4.04 -5.12
C LEU A 123 -4.29 4.35 -6.63
N LEU A 124 -3.75 3.48 -7.49
CA LEU A 124 -3.82 3.64 -8.95
C LEU A 124 -5.20 3.31 -9.53
N PHE A 125 -5.94 2.38 -8.91
CA PHE A 125 -7.26 1.92 -9.38
C PHE A 125 -8.42 2.42 -8.49
N LEU A 126 -8.14 3.37 -7.59
CA LEU A 126 -9.17 4.04 -6.80
C LEU A 126 -10.08 4.78 -7.78
N ASN A 127 -11.37 4.40 -7.81
CA ASN A 127 -12.31 5.07 -8.68
C ASN A 127 -12.73 6.38 -8.01
N LEU A 128 -12.28 7.52 -8.56
CA LEU A 128 -12.67 8.86 -8.12
C LEU A 128 -13.96 9.35 -8.79
N GLU A 129 -14.71 8.47 -9.45
CA GLU A 129 -15.98 8.85 -10.07
C GLU A 129 -17.09 9.09 -9.03
N GLU A 130 -17.32 10.37 -8.74
CA GLU A 130 -18.61 11.06 -8.52
C GLU A 130 -18.23 12.55 -8.32
N ASP A 131 -18.43 13.50 -9.23
CA ASP A 131 -19.53 13.78 -10.15
C ASP A 131 -19.03 14.62 -11.36
N GLN A 132 -19.39 14.26 -12.60
CA GLN A 132 -19.63 15.24 -13.67
C GLN A 132 -21.13 15.46 -13.82
#